data_AF-B5B172-F1
#
_entry.id   AF-B5B172-F1
#
_cell.length_a   1.000
_cell.length_b   1.000
_cell.length_c   1.000
_cell.angle_alpha   90.00
_cell.angle_beta   90.00
_cell.angle_gamma   90.00
#
_symmetry.space_group_name_H-M   'P 1'
#
loop_
_entity.id
_entity.type
_entity.pdbx_description
1 polymer ?
#
loop_
_entity_poly.entity_id
_entity_poly.type
_entity_poly.pdbx_seq_one_letter_code
_entity_poly.pdbx_strand_id
1 'polypeptide(L)'
;DYNHHRIVVHNSGTDDLDYAGWRVAGPEEFEQMLRKLDDAGVKYTRGTEAECEERSVLDLVKFLDPGDNPTEIYHGPRIDYHKPFHPGRGMHGRFLTGDQGLGHIILRQFDTAKAYRFYIDVLGMR
;
A
#
# COMPACT_ATOMS: atom_id res chain seq x y z
N ASP A 1 16.12 -3.08 1.98
CA ASP A 1 15.82 -1.65 1.73
C ASP A 1 15.87 -0.92 3.06
N TYR A 2 15.67 0.40 3.07
CA TYR A 2 15.73 1.22 4.29
C TYR A 2 14.33 1.59 4.81
N ASN A 3 13.25 1.07 4.21
CA ASN A 3 11.90 1.30 4.74
C ASN A 3 11.82 0.69 6.14
N HIS A 4 11.20 1.41 7.08
CA HIS A 4 11.02 0.97 8.46
C HIS A 4 10.44 -0.46 8.52
N HIS A 5 9.46 -0.76 7.67
CA HIS A 5 8.94 -2.11 7.45
C HIS A 5 8.33 -2.25 6.04
N ARG A 6 7.99 -3.49 5.67
CA ARG A 6 7.22 -3.83 4.46
C ARG A 6 5.95 -4.64 4.75
N ILE A 7 5.91 -5.33 5.89
CA ILE A 7 4.80 -6.17 6.33
C ILE A 7 4.54 -5.78 7.79
N VAL A 8 3.29 -5.48 8.11
CA VAL A 8 2.81 -5.33 9.48
C VAL A 8 2.06 -6.61 9.84
N VAL A 9 2.39 -7.20 10.98
CA VAL A 9 1.72 -8.40 11.49
C VAL A 9 0.87 -7.99 12.68
N HIS A 10 -0.44 -8.05 12.51
CA HIS A 10 -1.41 -7.74 13.57
C HIS A 10 -1.78 -9.01 14.34
N ASN A 11 -2.04 -8.82 15.63
CA ASN A 11 -2.69 -9.86 16.44
C ASN A 11 -4.21 -9.67 16.39
N SER A 12 -4.78 -9.76 15.19
CA SER A 12 -6.21 -9.50 14.90
C SER A 12 -7.10 -10.73 15.14
N GLY A 13 -6.51 -11.93 15.23
CA GLY A 13 -7.24 -13.19 15.38
C GLY A 13 -7.86 -13.73 14.09
N THR A 14 -7.56 -13.11 12.94
CA THR A 14 -7.98 -13.55 11.61
C THR A 14 -6.76 -13.82 10.74
N ASP A 15 -6.69 -15.00 10.12
CA ASP A 15 -5.59 -15.43 9.26
C ASP A 15 -5.79 -14.97 7.80
N ASP A 16 -5.95 -13.67 7.57
CA ASP A 16 -6.15 -13.09 6.22
C ASP A 16 -5.50 -11.70 6.07
N LEU A 17 -5.56 -11.12 4.87
CA LEU A 17 -5.03 -9.79 4.55
C LEU A 17 -5.82 -8.67 5.26
N ASP A 18 -5.13 -7.88 6.09
CA ASP A 18 -5.73 -6.69 6.70
C ASP A 18 -5.77 -5.49 5.74
N TYR A 19 -4.72 -5.25 4.94
CA TYR A 19 -4.66 -4.16 3.95
C TYR A 19 -3.47 -4.27 2.99
N ALA A 20 -3.61 -3.68 1.79
CA ALA A 20 -2.53 -3.49 0.82
C ALA A 20 -2.23 -1.99 0.61
N GLY A 21 -0.98 -1.58 0.86
CA GLY A 21 -0.54 -0.18 0.71
C GLY A 21 0.18 0.09 -0.62
N TRP A 22 -0.41 0.97 -1.45
CA TRP A 22 0.13 1.41 -2.72
C TRP A 22 0.78 2.79 -2.60
N ARG A 23 2.07 2.87 -2.93
CA ARG A 23 2.84 4.10 -2.80
C ARG A 23 2.68 5.00 -4.05
N VAL A 24 2.44 6.29 -3.83
CA VAL A 24 2.67 7.35 -4.83
C VAL A 24 3.93 8.16 -4.50
N ALA A 25 4.40 8.97 -5.46
CA ALA A 25 5.71 9.60 -5.37
C ALA A 25 5.80 10.64 -4.24
N GLY A 26 4.79 11.51 -4.12
CA GLY A 26 4.73 12.55 -3.10
C GLY A 26 3.32 13.11 -2.91
N PRO A 27 3.20 14.27 -2.22
CA PRO A 27 1.91 14.87 -1.88
C PRO A 27 1.11 15.35 -3.11
N GLU A 28 1.79 15.77 -4.17
CA GLU A 28 1.13 16.20 -5.41
C GLU A 28 0.45 15.03 -6.13
N GLU A 29 1.15 13.91 -6.29
CA GLU A 29 0.59 12.68 -6.87
C GLU A 29 -0.48 12.07 -5.97
N PHE A 30 -0.36 12.23 -4.65
CA PHE A 30 -1.37 11.81 -3.70
C PHE A 30 -2.70 12.55 -3.93
N GLU A 31 -2.69 13.88 -4.00
CA GLU A 31 -3.90 14.65 -4.29
C GLU A 31 -4.42 14.40 -5.71
N GLN A 32 -3.56 14.14 -6.70
CA GLN A 32 -3.99 13.71 -8.03
C GLN A 32 -4.71 12.36 -8.00
N MET A 33 -4.21 11.41 -7.20
CA MET A 33 -4.84 10.11 -7.05
C MET A 33 -6.20 10.21 -6.35
N LEU A 34 -6.33 11.07 -5.35
CA LEU A 34 -7.63 11.35 -4.71
C LEU A 34 -8.66 11.87 -5.72
N ARG A 35 -8.27 12.79 -6.59
CA ARG A 35 -9.15 13.28 -7.68
C ARG A 35 -9.58 12.16 -8.61
N LYS A 36 -8.68 11.24 -8.97
CA LYS A 36 -9.04 10.07 -9.78
C LYS A 36 -10.03 9.15 -9.07
N LEU A 37 -9.88 8.95 -7.77
CA LEU A 37 -10.83 8.20 -6.96
C LEU A 37 -12.21 8.88 -6.94
N ASP A 38 -12.25 10.21 -6.75
CA ASP A 38 -13.48 11.01 -6.78
C ASP A 38 -14.17 10.95 -8.16
N ASP A 39 -13.43 11.13 -9.25
CA ASP A 39 -13.94 11.04 -10.63
C ASP A 39 -14.48 9.64 -10.96
N ALA A 40 -13.88 8.60 -10.38
CA ALA A 40 -14.34 7.21 -10.50
C ALA A 40 -15.49 6.86 -9.54
N GLY A 41 -15.90 7.78 -8.65
CA GLY A 41 -16.94 7.55 -7.65
C GLY A 41 -16.55 6.57 -6.55
N VAL A 42 -15.25 6.40 -6.30
CA VAL A 42 -14.72 5.50 -5.26
C VAL A 42 -14.79 6.23 -3.92
N LYS A 43 -15.55 5.66 -2.98
CA LYS A 43 -15.60 6.20 -1.61
C LYS A 43 -14.32 5.86 -0.88
N TYR A 44 -13.71 6.87 -0.28
CA TYR A 44 -12.50 6.72 0.53
C TYR A 44 -12.55 7.55 1.81
N THR A 45 -11.70 7.19 2.76
CA THR A 45 -11.52 7.88 4.02
C THR A 45 -10.05 8.31 4.12
N ARG A 46 -9.79 9.61 4.30
CA ARG A 46 -8.44 10.10 4.61
C ARG A 46 -8.04 9.59 6.01
N GLY A 47 -6.82 9.09 6.13
CA GLY A 47 -6.27 8.62 7.39
C GLY A 47 -6.16 9.75 8.41
N THR A 48 -6.38 9.42 9.67
CA THR A 48 -6.07 10.32 10.79
C THR A 48 -4.56 10.38 11.03
N GLU A 49 -4.08 11.40 11.75
CA GLU A 49 -2.67 11.50 12.15
C GLU A 49 -2.18 10.23 12.86
N ALA A 50 -2.99 9.68 13.77
CA ALA A 50 -2.69 8.43 14.46
C ALA A 50 -2.55 7.24 13.51
N GLU A 51 -3.36 7.16 12.46
CA GLU A 51 -3.28 6.09 11.46
C GLU A 51 -2.06 6.28 10.55
N CYS A 52 -1.70 7.51 10.19
CA CYS A 52 -0.46 7.81 9.47
C CYS A 52 0.79 7.43 10.30
N GLU A 53 0.78 7.74 11.59
CA GLU A 53 1.84 7.33 12.53
C GLU A 53 1.92 5.80 12.65
N GLU A 54 0.78 5.12 12.81
CA GLU A 54 0.70 3.65 12.87
C GLU A 54 1.30 3.00 11.61
N ARG A 55 0.98 3.55 10.42
CA ARG A 55 1.55 3.10 9.13
C ARG A 55 2.98 3.58 8.89
N SER A 56 3.49 4.51 9.68
CA SER A 56 4.78 5.18 9.45
C SER A 56 4.87 5.87 8.08
N VAL A 57 3.83 6.62 7.70
CA VAL A 57 3.72 7.38 6.44
C VAL A 57 3.33 8.85 6.72
N LEU A 58 3.49 9.75 5.74
CA LEU A 58 3.10 11.16 5.91
C LEU A 58 1.59 11.38 5.71
N ASP A 59 1.04 10.84 4.63
CA ASP A 59 -0.40 10.86 4.37
C ASP A 59 -0.88 9.47 3.91
N LEU A 60 -2.14 9.19 4.23
CA LEU A 60 -2.80 7.92 3.97
C LEU A 60 -4.25 8.16 3.52
N VAL A 61 -4.72 7.35 2.59
CA VAL A 61 -6.16 7.21 2.29
C VAL A 61 -6.52 5.73 2.23
N LYS A 62 -7.70 5.38 2.71
CA LYS A 62 -8.20 4.01 2.82
C LYS A 62 -9.52 3.85 2.07
N PHE A 63 -9.67 2.75 1.35
CA PHE A 63 -10.90 2.38 0.63
C PHE A 63 -10.94 0.86 0.39
N LEU A 64 -12.01 0.40 -0.25
CA LEU A 64 -12.14 -0.98 -0.71
C LEU A 64 -12.02 -1.04 -2.23
N ASP A 65 -11.28 -2.01 -2.75
CA ASP A 65 -11.27 -2.29 -4.17
C ASP A 65 -12.60 -2.97 -4.61
N PRO A 66 -12.80 -3.28 -5.91
CA PRO A 66 -14.01 -3.94 -6.39
C PRO A 66 -14.30 -5.35 -5.81
N GLY A 67 -13.31 -5.99 -5.17
CA GLY A 67 -13.39 -7.30 -4.54
C GLY A 67 -13.57 -7.25 -3.03
N ASP A 68 -13.81 -6.05 -2.48
CA ASP A 68 -13.88 -5.73 -1.05
C ASP A 68 -12.54 -5.93 -0.31
N ASN A 69 -11.40 -5.83 -1.01
CA ASN A 69 -10.08 -5.92 -0.39
C ASN A 69 -9.69 -4.54 0.19
N PRO A 70 -9.32 -4.45 1.48
CA PRO A 70 -8.84 -3.20 2.06
C PRO A 70 -7.59 -2.69 1.35
N THR A 71 -7.71 -1.49 0.80
CA THR A 71 -6.71 -0.88 -0.06
C THR A 71 -6.36 0.49 0.48
N GLU A 72 -5.06 0.76 0.57
CA GLU A 72 -4.53 2.03 1.04
C GLU A 72 -3.66 2.67 -0.05
N ILE A 73 -3.72 4.00 -0.18
CA ILE A 73 -2.75 4.78 -0.95
C ILE A 73 -2.02 5.68 0.01
N TYR A 74 -0.70 5.81 -0.14
CA TYR A 74 0.13 6.62 0.76
C TYR A 74 1.32 7.25 0.05
N HIS A 75 1.93 8.25 0.68
CA HIS A 75 3.25 8.76 0.31
C HIS A 75 4.12 9.01 1.55
N GLY A 76 5.42 9.24 1.32
CA GLY A 76 6.39 9.51 2.38
C GLY A 76 6.56 8.39 3.41
N PRO A 77 6.93 7.15 3.01
CA PRO A 77 7.23 6.10 3.98
C PRO A 77 8.42 6.47 4.84
N ARG A 78 8.39 6.09 6.12
CA ARG A 78 9.54 6.21 7.02
C ARG A 78 10.72 5.39 6.52
N ILE A 79 11.87 6.05 6.39
CA ILE A 79 13.13 5.44 5.99
C ILE A 79 14.14 5.50 7.14
N ASP A 80 14.58 4.34 7.63
CA ASP A 80 15.57 4.20 8.69
C ASP A 80 16.97 3.89 8.12
N TYR A 81 17.60 4.87 7.47
CA TYR A 81 18.96 4.72 6.90
C TYR A 81 20.02 4.28 7.91
N HIS A 82 19.84 4.66 9.17
CA HIS A 82 20.73 4.32 10.28
C HIS A 82 20.61 2.86 10.73
N LYS A 83 19.59 2.12 10.26
CA LYS A 83 19.30 0.74 10.65
C LYS A 83 19.19 -0.15 9.41
N PRO A 84 20.34 -0.54 8.80
CA PRO A 84 20.31 -1.41 7.64
C PRO A 84 19.65 -2.75 7.97
N PHE A 85 18.99 -3.35 6.97
CA PHE A 85 18.30 -4.62 7.10
C PHE A 85 19.23 -5.73 7.63
N HIS A 86 18.80 -6.42 8.67
CA HIS A 86 19.48 -7.56 9.26
C HIS A 86 18.55 -8.78 9.24
N PRO A 87 18.85 -9.83 8.45
CA PRO A 87 17.97 -10.99 8.35
C PRO A 87 17.96 -11.82 9.63
N GLY A 88 16.81 -12.38 10.00
CA GLY A 88 16.68 -13.26 11.17
C GLY A 88 17.40 -14.61 11.05
N ARG A 89 18.04 -14.89 9.92
CA ARG A 89 18.88 -16.07 9.66
C ARG A 89 20.02 -15.72 8.69
N GLY A 90 21.05 -16.56 8.62
CA GLY A 90 22.11 -16.43 7.61
C GLY A 90 21.54 -16.38 6.19
N MET A 91 21.98 -15.41 5.39
CA MET A 91 21.50 -15.18 4.03
C MET A 91 22.64 -14.73 3.13
N HIS A 92 22.83 -15.40 1.98
CA HIS A 92 23.91 -15.10 1.03
C HIS A 92 23.70 -13.79 0.25
N GLY A 93 22.48 -13.26 0.22
CA GLY A 93 22.11 -12.09 -0.57
C GLY A 93 21.18 -11.14 0.18
N ARG A 94 20.27 -10.51 -0.56
CA ARG A 94 19.24 -9.60 -0.05
C ARG A 94 17.95 -9.76 -0.83
N PHE A 95 16.85 -9.26 -0.29
CA PHE A 95 15.59 -9.18 -1.02
C PHE A 95 15.67 -8.16 -2.15
N LEU A 96 15.10 -8.51 -3.30
CA LEU A 96 14.90 -7.59 -4.41
C LEU A 96 13.71 -6.69 -4.08
N THR A 97 14.01 -5.43 -3.80
CA THR A 97 13.02 -4.39 -3.43
C THR A 97 13.31 -3.12 -4.23
N GLY A 98 13.42 -1.96 -3.59
CA GLY A 98 13.67 -0.69 -4.27
C GLY A 98 12.46 -0.25 -5.09
N ASP A 99 12.68 0.08 -6.36
CA ASP A 99 11.65 0.57 -7.29
C ASP A 99 10.59 -0.49 -7.63
N GLN A 100 10.86 -1.77 -7.36
CA GLN A 100 9.93 -2.89 -7.58
C GLN A 100 8.96 -3.12 -6.41
N GLY A 101 9.07 -2.35 -5.31
CA GLY A 101 8.24 -2.56 -4.13
C GLY A 101 8.66 -3.79 -3.31
N LEU A 102 7.72 -4.40 -2.60
CA LEU A 102 7.98 -5.55 -1.72
C LEU A 102 7.90 -6.92 -2.45
N GLY A 103 7.21 -6.95 -3.59
CA GLY A 103 6.79 -8.18 -4.26
C GLY A 103 5.42 -7.99 -4.92
N HIS A 104 4.63 -9.07 -4.99
CA HIS A 104 3.29 -9.07 -5.56
C HIS A 104 2.33 -9.91 -4.71
N ILE A 105 1.03 -9.66 -4.88
CA ILE A 105 -0.07 -10.38 -4.21
C ILE A 105 -1.12 -10.78 -5.25
N ILE A 106 -1.84 -11.88 -4.99
CA ILE A 106 -3.03 -12.28 -5.73
C ILE A 106 -4.23 -12.06 -4.81
N LEU A 107 -5.17 -11.25 -5.26
CA LEU A 107 -6.35 -10.87 -4.48
C LEU A 107 -7.62 -11.54 -5.01
N ARG A 108 -8.55 -11.84 -4.11
CA ARG A 108 -9.88 -12.33 -4.46
C ARG A 108 -10.65 -11.21 -5.15
N GLN A 109 -11.35 -11.52 -6.24
CA GLN A 109 -12.21 -10.58 -6.96
C GLN A 109 -13.54 -11.25 -7.31
N PHE A 110 -14.65 -10.52 -7.17
CA PHE A 110 -15.97 -11.00 -7.60
C PHE A 110 -16.17 -10.84 -9.11
N ASP A 111 -15.59 -9.79 -9.69
CA ASP A 111 -15.59 -9.49 -11.12
C ASP A 111 -14.18 -9.04 -11.53
N THR A 112 -13.47 -9.92 -12.23
CA THR A 112 -12.08 -9.68 -12.65
C THR A 112 -11.96 -8.60 -13.72
N ALA A 113 -12.99 -8.39 -14.56
CA ALA A 113 -12.98 -7.34 -15.56
C ALA A 113 -13.16 -5.96 -14.92
N LYS A 114 -14.03 -5.86 -13.91
CA LYS A 114 -14.20 -4.65 -13.10
C LYS A 114 -12.92 -4.34 -12.30
N ALA A 115 -12.33 -5.35 -11.66
CA ALA A 115 -11.07 -5.20 -10.95
C ALA A 115 -9.94 -4.73 -11.88
N TYR A 116 -9.80 -5.35 -13.05
CA TYR A 116 -8.82 -4.96 -14.07
C TYR A 116 -8.95 -3.49 -14.46
N ARG A 117 -10.16 -3.04 -14.80
CA ARG A 117 -10.43 -1.61 -15.12
C ARG A 117 -10.10 -0.70 -13.96
N PHE A 118 -10.44 -1.09 -12.73
CA PHE A 118 -10.11 -0.29 -11.55
C PHE A 118 -8.59 -0.11 -11.39
N TYR A 119 -7.81 -1.19 -11.42
CA TYR A 119 -6.36 -1.11 -11.23
C TYR A 119 -5.65 -0.36 -12.36
N ILE A 120 -6.13 -0.44 -13.60
CA ILE A 120 -5.54 0.28 -14.73
C ILE A 120 -6.05 1.72 -14.83
N ASP A 121 -7.36 1.91 -14.97
CA ASP A 121 -7.94 3.21 -15.32
C ASP A 121 -7.91 4.18 -14.13
N VAL A 122 -8.04 3.66 -12.90
CA VAL A 122 -8.05 4.48 -11.67
C VAL A 122 -6.65 4.53 -11.05
N LEU A 123 -6.07 3.36 -10.71
CA LEU A 123 -4.78 3.30 -10.01
C LEU A 123 -3.56 3.44 -10.93
N GLY A 124 -3.73 3.38 -12.26
CA GLY A 124 -2.66 3.63 -13.22
C GLY A 124 -1.69 2.45 -13.43
N MET A 125 -2.09 1.23 -13.10
CA MET A 125 -1.28 0.02 -13.33
C MET A 125 -1.29 -0.42 -14.80
N ARG A 126 -0.38 -1.34 -15.16
CA ARG A 126 -0.29 -1.92 -16.52
C ARG A 126 0.11 -3.39 -16.49
#